data_AF-A0A3C0DIJ9-F1
#
_entry.id   AF-A0A3C0DIJ9-F1
#
_cell.length_a   1.000
_cell.length_b   1.000
_cell.length_c   1.000
_cell.angle_alpha   90.00
_cell.angle_beta   90.00
_cell.angle_gamma   90.00
#
_symmetry.space_group_name_H-M   'P 1'
#
loop_
_entity.id
_entity.type
_entity.pdbx_description
1 polymer ?
#
loop_
_entity_poly.entity_id
_entity_poly.type
_entity_poly.pdbx_seq_one_letter_code
_entity_poly.pdbx_strand_id
1 'polypeptide(L)'
;IQERLEREYNLNLIATTPSVVFYVYLSNGEMTKISNPADMPDPGTIAYIEEPYVRGSVLVPTEFVGSVMDLSKEKRAEFVDMKYLTPTRVELIFYLPLSEILLDYFDKLKSRTKGHASFDYEFKEYRRSDLVKMDILLNTKAVDALSVVVHREKAYNRGRQICEILKEAIPRQMFEIPIQAVIGGKIIARETIKALRKDVLAKCYGGDISRKKKLLEKQKEGKKRMKQVGNVEVPQEAFLAVLKIPD
;
A
#
# COMPACT_ATOMS: atom_id res chain seq x y z
N ILE A 1 16.49 -14.69 -5.21
CA ILE A 1 17.56 -13.80 -5.75
C ILE A 1 17.95 -12.76 -4.70
N GLN A 2 17.00 -12.00 -4.13
CA GLN A 2 17.27 -11.01 -3.08
C GLN A 2 18.07 -11.56 -1.87
N GLU A 3 17.62 -12.67 -1.27
CA GLU A 3 18.30 -13.28 -0.12
C GLU A 3 19.74 -13.72 -0.41
N ARG A 4 20.05 -14.04 -1.68
CA ARG A 4 21.42 -14.34 -2.10
C ARG A 4 22.28 -13.09 -2.20
N LEU A 5 21.73 -11.98 -2.72
CA LEU A 5 22.46 -10.73 -2.86
C LEU A 5 22.79 -10.09 -1.50
N GLU A 6 21.89 -10.16 -0.52
CA GLU A 6 22.13 -9.68 0.84
C GLU A 6 23.24 -10.48 1.54
N ARG A 7 23.25 -11.81 1.40
CA ARG A 7 24.26 -12.68 2.03
C ARG A 7 25.61 -12.65 1.34
N GLU A 8 25.64 -12.69 0.01
CA GLU A 8 26.89 -12.80 -0.77
C GLU A 8 27.59 -11.43 -0.95
N TYR A 9 26.84 -10.33 -1.06
CA TYR A 9 27.38 -9.02 -1.41
C TYR A 9 27.20 -7.95 -0.33
N ASN A 10 26.59 -8.28 0.82
CA ASN A 10 26.32 -7.36 1.93
C ASN A 10 25.64 -6.05 1.48
N LEU A 11 24.75 -6.16 0.49
CA LEU A 11 24.01 -5.03 -0.08
C LEU A 11 22.70 -4.85 0.68
N ASN A 12 22.44 -3.61 1.13
CA ASN A 12 21.14 -3.23 1.66
C ASN A 12 20.19 -2.93 0.50
N LEU A 13 19.37 -3.92 0.10
CA LEU A 13 18.43 -3.80 -1.00
C LEU A 13 17.03 -3.44 -0.50
N ILE A 14 16.45 -2.37 -1.05
CA ILE A 14 15.05 -2.02 -0.81
C ILE A 14 14.22 -2.69 -1.90
N ALA A 15 13.42 -3.68 -1.52
CA ALA A 15 12.40 -4.23 -2.41
C ALA A 15 11.26 -3.21 -2.55
N THR A 16 10.92 -2.84 -3.77
CA THR A 16 9.76 -1.99 -4.09
C THR A 16 8.60 -2.84 -4.57
N THR A 17 7.39 -2.29 -4.50
CA THR A 17 6.20 -2.96 -5.03
C THR A 17 6.39 -3.22 -6.53
N PRO A 18 6.16 -4.45 -7.03
CA PRO A 18 6.15 -4.68 -8.46
C PRO A 18 5.07 -3.80 -9.09
N SER A 19 5.44 -3.00 -10.09
CA SER A 19 4.52 -2.12 -10.78
C SER A 19 4.20 -2.62 -12.18
N VAL A 20 2.98 -2.35 -12.63
CA VAL A 20 2.57 -2.51 -14.01
C VAL A 20 2.71 -1.18 -14.73
N VAL A 21 2.81 -1.24 -16.06
CA VAL A 21 2.72 -0.03 -16.88
C VAL A 21 1.26 0.35 -17.02
N PHE A 22 0.91 1.55 -16.59
CA PHE A 22 -0.39 2.18 -16.83
C PHE A 22 -0.30 3.10 -18.04
N TYR A 23 -1.39 3.19 -18.82
CA TYR A 23 -1.52 4.20 -19.87
C TYR A 23 -2.42 5.32 -19.37
N VAL A 24 -1.85 6.51 -19.25
CA VAL A 24 -2.54 7.70 -18.76
C VAL A 24 -2.83 8.61 -19.94
N TYR A 25 -4.10 8.85 -20.18
CA TYR A 25 -4.56 9.76 -21.21
C TYR A 25 -4.87 11.10 -20.57
N LEU A 26 -4.18 12.13 -21.03
CA LEU A 26 -4.32 13.50 -20.57
C LEU A 26 -5.48 14.19 -21.30
N SER A 27 -6.02 15.25 -20.69
CA SER A 27 -7.09 16.07 -21.26
C SER A 27 -6.70 16.78 -22.56
N ASN A 28 -5.40 16.90 -22.85
CA ASN A 28 -4.87 17.41 -24.11
C ASN A 28 -4.82 16.36 -25.25
N GLY A 29 -5.20 15.10 -24.97
CA GLY A 29 -5.17 13.98 -25.91
C GLY A 29 -3.85 13.20 -25.97
N GLU A 30 -2.84 13.61 -25.18
CA GLU A 30 -1.55 12.91 -25.09
C GLU A 30 -1.67 11.66 -24.21
N MET A 31 -0.99 10.59 -24.60
CA MET A 31 -0.89 9.35 -23.83
C MET A 31 0.53 9.19 -23.28
N THR A 32 0.63 9.03 -21.96
CA THR A 32 1.88 8.78 -21.26
C THR A 32 1.86 7.39 -20.62
N LYS A 33 2.98 6.68 -20.73
CA LYS A 33 3.18 5.37 -20.11
C LYS A 33 3.84 5.56 -18.76
N ILE A 34 3.22 5.03 -17.72
CA ILE A 34 3.66 5.26 -16.35
C ILE A 34 3.92 3.92 -15.68
N SER A 35 5.17 3.70 -15.30
CA SER A 35 5.59 2.54 -14.50
C SER A 35 5.78 2.90 -13.03
N ASN A 36 6.11 4.15 -12.71
CA ASN A 36 6.30 4.62 -11.36
C ASN A 36 5.14 5.55 -10.95
N PRO A 37 4.43 5.28 -9.84
CA PRO A 37 3.41 6.18 -9.31
C PRO A 37 3.91 7.61 -9.07
N ALA A 38 5.21 7.79 -8.77
CA ALA A 38 5.80 9.12 -8.59
C ALA A 38 5.67 9.99 -9.86
N ASP A 39 5.82 9.39 -11.04
CA ASP A 39 5.80 10.08 -12.34
C ASP A 39 4.37 10.38 -12.84
N MET A 40 3.35 10.06 -12.04
CA MET A 40 1.97 10.31 -12.41
C MET A 40 1.66 11.82 -12.53
N PRO A 41 1.11 12.28 -13.66
CA PRO A 41 0.67 13.65 -13.87
C PRO A 41 -0.34 14.11 -12.82
N ASP A 42 -0.51 15.43 -12.73
CA ASP A 42 -1.51 16.01 -11.83
C ASP A 42 -2.91 15.45 -12.16
N PRO A 43 -3.68 14.99 -11.15
CA PRO A 43 -5.02 14.44 -11.35
C PRO A 43 -5.98 15.34 -12.13
N GLY A 44 -5.81 16.67 -12.09
CA GLY A 44 -6.64 17.61 -12.85
C GLY A 44 -6.39 17.60 -14.36
N THR A 45 -5.24 17.08 -14.79
CA THR A 45 -4.87 16.97 -16.21
C THR A 45 -5.19 15.61 -16.83
N ILE A 46 -5.59 14.63 -16.01
CA ILE A 46 -5.87 13.26 -16.44
C ILE A 46 -7.34 13.14 -16.88
N ALA A 47 -7.56 12.65 -18.10
CA ALA A 47 -8.89 12.33 -18.61
C ALA A 47 -9.32 10.92 -18.17
N TYR A 48 -8.46 9.92 -18.39
CA TYR A 48 -8.67 8.54 -17.93
C TYR A 48 -7.37 7.75 -17.88
N ILE A 49 -7.41 6.63 -17.16
CA ILE A 49 -6.28 5.71 -16.99
C ILE A 49 -6.72 4.33 -17.47
N GLU A 50 -5.84 3.65 -18.19
CA GLU A 50 -5.98 2.26 -18.56
C GLU A 50 -4.97 1.40 -17.82
N GLU A 51 -5.41 0.24 -17.34
CA GLU A 51 -4.57 -0.78 -16.74
C GLU A 51 -4.55 -2.06 -17.60
N PRO A 52 -3.46 -2.83 -17.57
CA PRO A 52 -3.38 -4.08 -18.30
C PRO A 52 -4.27 -5.14 -17.65
N TYR A 53 -5.14 -5.73 -18.44
CA TYR A 53 -5.94 -6.89 -18.10
C TYR A 53 -5.35 -8.16 -18.71
N VAL A 54 -5.40 -9.23 -17.93
CA VAL A 54 -4.97 -10.56 -18.34
C VAL A 54 -6.16 -11.51 -18.35
N ARG A 55 -6.09 -12.51 -19.22
CA ARG A 55 -6.93 -13.69 -19.15
C ARG A 55 -6.23 -14.70 -18.25
N GLY A 56 -6.78 -14.92 -17.06
CA GLY A 56 -6.28 -15.90 -16.11
C GLY A 56 -7.04 -17.21 -16.20
N SER A 57 -6.33 -18.34 -16.14
CA SER A 57 -6.90 -19.67 -15.98
C SER A 57 -6.47 -20.25 -14.63
N VAL A 58 -7.46 -20.57 -13.78
CA VAL A 58 -7.25 -21.28 -12.51
C VAL A 58 -7.73 -22.71 -12.65
N LEU A 59 -6.82 -23.67 -12.49
CA LEU A 59 -7.16 -25.08 -12.42
C LEU A 59 -7.17 -25.52 -10.96
N VAL A 60 -8.30 -26.05 -10.50
CA VAL A 60 -8.51 -26.38 -9.08
C VAL A 60 -9.47 -27.58 -8.92
N PRO A 61 -9.39 -28.34 -7.82
CA PRO A 61 -10.43 -29.31 -7.48
C PRO A 61 -11.81 -28.67 -7.28
N THR A 62 -12.87 -29.41 -7.60
CA THR A 62 -14.28 -28.96 -7.52
C THR A 62 -14.66 -28.40 -6.14
N GLU A 63 -14.10 -28.95 -5.07
CA GLU A 63 -14.36 -28.55 -3.68
C GLU A 63 -13.91 -27.12 -3.33
N PHE A 64 -12.95 -26.54 -4.07
CA PHE A 64 -12.42 -25.20 -3.79
C PHE A 64 -12.91 -24.13 -4.77
N VAL A 65 -13.83 -24.46 -5.70
CA VAL A 65 -14.34 -23.52 -6.70
C VAL A 65 -14.93 -22.26 -6.04
N GLY A 66 -15.71 -22.42 -4.96
CA GLY A 66 -16.27 -21.29 -4.22
C GLY A 66 -15.19 -20.35 -3.69
N SER A 67 -14.17 -20.90 -3.02
CA SER A 67 -13.05 -20.12 -2.48
C SER A 67 -12.28 -19.34 -3.54
N VAL A 68 -12.10 -19.92 -4.73
CA VAL A 68 -11.43 -19.26 -5.86
C VAL A 68 -12.31 -18.15 -6.47
N MET A 69 -13.62 -18.39 -6.59
CA MET A 69 -14.56 -17.38 -7.07
C MET A 69 -14.62 -16.17 -6.13
N ASP A 70 -14.67 -16.40 -4.82
CA ASP A 70 -14.66 -15.32 -3.82
C ASP A 70 -13.37 -14.50 -3.89
N LEU A 71 -12.20 -15.18 -3.95
CA LEU A 71 -10.91 -14.51 -4.08
C LEU A 71 -10.81 -13.69 -5.38
N SER A 72 -11.28 -14.25 -6.49
CA SER A 72 -11.23 -13.59 -7.79
C SER A 72 -12.15 -12.35 -7.80
N LYS A 73 -13.31 -12.44 -7.14
CA LYS A 73 -14.23 -11.31 -6.96
C LYS A 73 -13.61 -10.17 -6.12
N GLU A 74 -12.92 -10.50 -5.02
CA GLU A 74 -12.17 -9.51 -4.22
C GLU A 74 -11.13 -8.76 -5.08
N LYS A 75 -10.57 -9.44 -6.09
CA LYS A 75 -9.55 -8.93 -7.01
C LYS A 75 -10.11 -8.31 -8.29
N ARG A 76 -11.39 -7.92 -8.29
CA ARG A 76 -12.07 -7.28 -9.44
C ARG A 76 -12.05 -8.14 -10.71
N ALA A 77 -11.97 -9.47 -10.54
CA ALA A 77 -11.99 -10.38 -11.67
C ALA A 77 -13.41 -10.51 -12.22
N GLU A 78 -13.49 -10.50 -13.55
CA GLU A 78 -14.69 -10.81 -14.31
C GLU A 78 -14.68 -12.30 -14.66
N PHE A 79 -15.70 -13.03 -14.22
CA PHE A 79 -15.86 -14.43 -14.56
C PHE A 79 -16.25 -14.58 -16.03
N VAL A 80 -15.54 -15.45 -16.75
CA VAL A 80 -15.75 -15.68 -18.19
C VAL A 80 -16.40 -17.03 -18.42
N ASP A 81 -15.78 -18.10 -17.91
CA ASP A 81 -16.20 -19.47 -18.19
C ASP A 81 -15.70 -20.45 -17.12
N MET A 82 -16.39 -21.57 -17.00
CA MET A 82 -16.07 -22.66 -16.09
C MET A 82 -16.19 -24.00 -16.83
N LYS A 83 -15.08 -24.73 -16.92
CA LYS A 83 -15.02 -26.01 -17.63
C LYS A 83 -14.64 -27.14 -16.68
N TYR A 84 -15.43 -28.21 -16.68
CA TYR A 84 -15.08 -29.43 -15.99
C TYR A 84 -14.15 -30.25 -16.89
N LEU A 85 -12.87 -30.36 -16.52
CA LEU A 85 -11.92 -31.22 -17.23
C LEU A 85 -12.11 -32.69 -16.81
N THR A 86 -12.45 -32.91 -15.54
CA THR A 86 -12.80 -34.20 -14.97
C THR A 86 -13.88 -33.98 -13.90
N PRO A 87 -14.53 -35.05 -13.37
CA PRO A 87 -15.50 -34.91 -12.27
C PRO A 87 -14.91 -34.26 -10.99
N THR A 88 -13.57 -34.24 -10.87
CA THR A 88 -12.85 -33.73 -9.70
C THR A 88 -12.06 -32.46 -9.98
N ARG A 89 -11.92 -32.00 -11.23
CA ARG A 89 -11.14 -30.82 -11.60
C ARG A 89 -11.91 -29.86 -12.49
N VAL A 90 -11.80 -28.58 -12.14
CA VAL A 90 -12.45 -27.47 -12.82
C VAL A 90 -11.40 -26.46 -13.24
N GLU A 91 -11.50 -26.02 -14.48
CA GLU A 91 -10.81 -24.85 -15.00
C GLU A 91 -11.77 -23.65 -14.92
N LEU A 92 -11.33 -22.58 -14.27
CA LEU A 92 -12.04 -21.31 -14.17
C LEU A 92 -11.28 -20.25 -14.97
N ILE A 93 -11.97 -19.56 -15.86
CA ILE A 93 -11.39 -18.52 -16.70
C ILE A 93 -11.91 -17.16 -16.23
N PHE A 94 -10.99 -16.23 -16.01
CA PHE A 94 -11.28 -14.88 -15.54
C PHE A 94 -10.56 -13.81 -16.38
N TYR A 95 -11.15 -12.63 -16.49
CA TYR A 95 -10.39 -11.42 -16.83
C TYR A 95 -10.10 -10.64 -15.57
N LEU A 96 -8.84 -10.33 -15.33
CA LEU A 96 -8.44 -9.63 -14.11
C LEU A 96 -7.31 -8.62 -14.37
N PRO A 97 -7.25 -7.54 -13.61
CA PRO A 97 -6.18 -6.57 -13.69
C PRO A 97 -4.84 -7.20 -13.27
N LEU A 98 -3.79 -6.99 -14.05
CA LEU A 98 -2.45 -7.48 -13.71
C LEU A 98 -1.93 -6.87 -12.39
N SER A 99 -2.32 -5.63 -12.10
CA SER A 99 -1.99 -4.90 -10.87
C SER A 99 -2.41 -5.65 -9.61
N GLU A 100 -3.55 -6.35 -9.65
CA GLU A 100 -4.15 -7.08 -8.53
C GLU A 100 -3.51 -8.47 -8.30
N ILE A 101 -2.87 -9.03 -9.34
CA ILE A 101 -2.22 -10.35 -9.31
C ILE A 101 -0.84 -10.29 -8.67
N LEU A 102 -0.07 -9.25 -9.01
CA LEU A 102 1.36 -9.16 -8.67
C LEU A 102 1.64 -9.06 -7.16
N LEU A 103 0.65 -8.65 -6.38
CA LEU A 103 0.79 -8.42 -4.95
C LEU A 103 0.68 -9.72 -4.13
N ASP A 104 -0.53 -10.30 -4.05
CA ASP A 104 -0.82 -11.39 -3.09
C ASP A 104 -1.76 -12.48 -3.65
N TYR A 105 -2.15 -12.41 -4.93
CA TYR A 105 -3.14 -13.35 -5.49
C TYR A 105 -2.64 -14.80 -5.43
N PHE A 106 -1.40 -15.05 -5.82
CA PHE A 106 -0.81 -16.39 -5.80
C PHE A 106 -0.75 -16.99 -4.39
N ASP A 107 -0.38 -16.19 -3.39
CA ASP A 107 -0.25 -16.64 -2.01
C ASP A 107 -1.63 -16.94 -1.41
N LYS A 108 -2.60 -16.03 -1.62
CA LYS A 108 -3.99 -16.23 -1.20
C LYS A 108 -4.63 -17.42 -1.90
N LEU A 109 -4.38 -17.60 -3.19
CA LEU A 109 -4.90 -18.73 -3.96
C LEU A 109 -4.38 -20.05 -3.37
N LYS A 110 -3.06 -20.20 -3.21
CA LYS A 110 -2.48 -21.39 -2.61
C LYS A 110 -2.98 -21.64 -1.20
N SER A 111 -3.11 -20.60 -0.38
CA SER A 111 -3.61 -20.73 0.99
C SER A 111 -5.06 -21.23 1.02
N ARG A 112 -5.96 -20.62 0.24
CA ARG A 112 -7.39 -20.98 0.19
C ARG A 112 -7.65 -22.36 -0.41
N THR A 113 -6.75 -22.86 -1.26
CA THR A 113 -6.90 -24.16 -1.92
C THR A 113 -5.94 -25.23 -1.39
N LYS A 114 -5.27 -24.99 -0.25
CA LYS A 114 -4.25 -25.89 0.34
C LYS A 114 -3.14 -26.29 -0.65
N GLY A 115 -2.81 -25.41 -1.60
CA GLY A 115 -1.79 -25.63 -2.62
C GLY A 115 -2.25 -26.43 -3.85
N HIS A 116 -3.52 -26.82 -3.94
CA HIS A 116 -4.04 -27.61 -5.06
C HIS A 116 -4.38 -26.82 -6.33
N ALA A 117 -4.39 -25.48 -6.27
CA ALA A 117 -4.66 -24.64 -7.42
C ALA A 117 -3.39 -24.29 -8.19
N SER A 118 -3.48 -24.33 -9.51
CA SER A 118 -2.51 -23.71 -10.41
C SER A 118 -3.16 -22.52 -11.12
N PHE A 119 -2.38 -21.48 -11.36
CA PHE A 119 -2.82 -20.28 -12.07
C PHE A 119 -1.86 -19.96 -13.21
N ASP A 120 -2.43 -19.78 -14.39
CA ASP A 120 -1.75 -19.31 -15.59
C ASP A 120 -2.42 -18.03 -16.08
N TYR A 121 -1.67 -17.13 -16.72
CA TYR A 121 -2.25 -15.91 -17.26
C TYR A 121 -1.58 -15.48 -18.57
N GLU A 122 -2.38 -14.92 -19.46
CA GLU A 122 -1.92 -14.31 -20.71
C GLU A 122 -2.39 -12.86 -20.80
N PHE A 123 -1.53 -11.98 -21.30
CA PHE A 123 -1.92 -10.59 -21.56
C PHE A 123 -3.04 -10.57 -22.60
N LYS A 124 -4.09 -9.78 -22.32
CA LYS A 124 -5.22 -9.63 -23.23
C LYS A 124 -5.28 -8.24 -23.83
N GLU A 125 -5.53 -7.23 -23.00
CA GLU A 125 -5.79 -5.88 -23.47
C GLU A 125 -5.59 -4.86 -22.34
N TYR A 126 -5.54 -3.58 -22.69
CA TYR A 126 -5.66 -2.48 -21.73
C TYR A 126 -7.13 -2.09 -21.61
N ARG A 127 -7.60 -1.87 -20.38
CA ARG A 127 -8.98 -1.43 -20.11
C ARG A 127 -8.97 -0.20 -19.24
N ARG A 128 -9.93 0.70 -19.48
CA ARG A 128 -10.17 1.88 -18.67
C ARG A 128 -10.66 1.50 -17.28
N SER A 129 -10.01 2.05 -16.25
CA SER A 129 -10.34 1.81 -14.84
C SER A 129 -10.32 3.11 -14.04
N ASP A 130 -11.11 3.18 -12.95
CA ASP A 130 -11.11 4.31 -12.02
C ASP A 130 -9.97 4.16 -11.01
N LEU A 131 -8.77 4.46 -11.51
CA LEU A 131 -7.53 4.42 -10.74
C LEU A 131 -7.18 5.79 -10.19
N VAL A 132 -6.60 5.79 -8.99
CA VAL A 132 -6.14 6.99 -8.31
C VAL A 132 -4.74 6.74 -7.74
N LYS A 133 -3.88 7.77 -7.84
CA LYS A 133 -2.62 7.80 -7.12
C LYS A 133 -2.90 8.09 -5.66
N MET A 134 -2.41 7.21 -4.79
CA MET A 134 -2.43 7.38 -3.35
C MET A 134 -1.01 7.59 -2.85
N ASP A 135 -0.79 8.76 -2.25
CA ASP A 135 0.49 9.16 -1.66
C ASP A 135 0.45 8.97 -0.14
N ILE A 136 1.57 8.54 0.43
CA ILE A 136 1.74 8.46 1.88
C ILE A 136 2.61 9.62 2.34
N LEU A 137 2.04 10.47 3.20
CA LEU A 137 2.73 11.58 3.83
C LEU A 137 3.17 11.20 5.25
N LEU A 138 4.45 11.40 5.56
CA LEU A 138 5.00 11.35 6.90
C LEU A 138 5.43 12.74 7.32
N ASN A 139 4.85 13.24 8.41
CA ASN A 139 5.08 14.61 8.88
C ASN A 139 4.98 15.64 7.73
N THR A 140 3.91 15.53 6.92
CA THR A 140 3.62 16.37 5.73
C THR A 140 4.58 16.24 4.54
N LYS A 141 5.56 15.35 4.59
CA LYS A 141 6.44 15.05 3.45
C LYS A 141 5.98 13.76 2.77
N ALA A 142 5.84 13.79 1.45
CA ALA A 142 5.53 12.60 0.67
C ALA A 142 6.72 11.63 0.69
N VAL A 143 6.41 10.34 0.81
CA VAL A 143 7.37 9.26 0.69
C VAL A 143 7.10 8.53 -0.61
N ASP A 144 7.82 8.91 -1.67
CA ASP A 144 7.57 8.43 -3.03
C ASP A 144 7.59 6.89 -3.11
N ALA A 145 8.48 6.25 -2.37
CA ALA A 145 8.62 4.79 -2.31
C ALA A 145 7.38 4.05 -1.76
N LEU A 146 6.47 4.74 -1.07
CA LEU A 146 5.22 4.18 -0.55
C LEU A 146 4.00 4.59 -1.38
N SER A 147 4.19 5.36 -2.44
CA SER A 147 3.11 5.83 -3.30
C SER A 147 2.65 4.68 -4.20
N VAL A 148 1.34 4.50 -4.32
CA VAL A 148 0.74 3.38 -5.06
C VAL A 148 -0.43 3.84 -5.90
N VAL A 149 -0.61 3.20 -7.05
CA VAL A 149 -1.82 3.37 -7.88
C VAL A 149 -2.82 2.30 -7.44
N VAL A 150 -4.00 2.72 -7.03
CA VAL A 150 -5.05 1.84 -6.50
C VAL A 150 -6.40 2.18 -7.12
N HIS A 151 -7.30 1.19 -7.14
CA HIS A 151 -8.68 1.46 -7.51
C HIS A 151 -9.36 2.34 -6.47
N ARG A 152 -10.16 3.31 -6.90
CA ARG A 152 -10.78 4.32 -6.01
C ARG A 152 -11.54 3.70 -4.83
N GLU A 153 -12.30 2.63 -5.09
CA GLU A 153 -13.09 1.95 -4.05
C GLU A 153 -12.22 1.31 -2.95
N LYS A 154 -11.04 0.79 -3.31
CA LYS A 154 -10.11 0.15 -2.38
C LYS A 154 -9.20 1.14 -1.66
N ALA A 155 -9.07 2.35 -2.19
CA ALA A 155 -8.09 3.33 -1.74
C ALA A 155 -8.20 3.67 -0.24
N TYR A 156 -9.42 3.81 0.29
CA TYR A 156 -9.62 4.11 1.71
C TYR A 156 -9.13 2.98 2.63
N ASN A 157 -9.56 1.74 2.37
CA ASN A 157 -9.19 0.58 3.18
C ASN A 157 -7.67 0.34 3.11
N ARG A 158 -7.10 0.39 1.90
CA ARG A 158 -5.66 0.24 1.67
C ARG A 158 -4.86 1.34 2.39
N GLY A 159 -5.25 2.60 2.23
CA GLY A 159 -4.58 3.73 2.87
C GLY A 159 -4.63 3.64 4.40
N ARG A 160 -5.74 3.17 4.97
CA ARG A 160 -5.87 2.94 6.41
C ARG A 160 -4.93 1.84 6.89
N GLN A 161 -4.90 0.68 6.23
CA GLN A 161 -4.01 -0.43 6.59
C GLN A 161 -2.53 -0.01 6.54
N ILE A 162 -2.13 0.73 5.50
CA ILE A 162 -0.77 1.27 5.38
C ILE A 162 -0.45 2.19 6.57
N CYS A 163 -1.37 3.09 6.91
CA CYS A 163 -1.18 4.00 8.04
C CYS A 163 -1.07 3.27 9.39
N GLU A 164 -1.86 2.23 9.62
CA GLU A 164 -1.83 1.41 10.83
C GLU A 164 -0.50 0.67 10.97
N ILE A 165 -0.02 0.02 9.91
CA ILE A 165 1.25 -0.71 9.92
C ILE A 165 2.44 0.24 10.12
N LEU A 166 2.46 1.38 9.43
CA LEU A 166 3.53 2.36 9.61
C LEU A 166 3.56 2.92 11.03
N LYS A 167 2.40 3.06 11.69
CA LYS A 167 2.32 3.50 13.09
C LYS A 167 2.94 2.50 14.06
N GLU A 168 2.81 1.20 13.78
CA GLU A 168 3.40 0.14 14.59
C GLU A 168 4.90 -0.02 14.32
N ALA A 169 5.32 0.10 13.06
CA ALA A 169 6.69 -0.12 12.65
C ALA A 169 7.62 1.08 12.89
N ILE A 170 7.12 2.32 12.81
CA ILE A 170 7.95 3.52 13.03
C ILE A 170 8.12 3.77 14.53
N PRO A 171 9.36 3.89 15.04
CA PRO A 171 9.61 4.14 16.45
C PRO A 171 9.07 5.51 16.89
N ARG A 172 8.56 5.57 18.12
CA ARG A 172 8.07 6.81 18.70
C ARG A 172 9.21 7.80 18.91
N GLN A 173 8.98 9.05 18.53
CA GLN A 173 9.93 10.14 18.74
C GLN A 173 9.45 11.10 19.83
N MET A 174 10.24 12.12 20.17
CA MET A 174 9.89 13.13 21.17
C MET A 174 8.78 14.09 20.71
N PHE A 175 8.39 14.04 19.44
CA PHE A 175 7.28 14.79 18.86
C PHE A 175 6.28 13.84 18.19
N GLU A 176 5.09 14.37 17.90
CA GLU A 176 4.02 13.59 17.27
C GLU A 176 4.25 13.53 15.77
N ILE A 177 4.17 12.32 15.21
CA ILE A 177 4.37 12.07 13.79
C ILE A 177 3.01 11.72 13.18
N PRO A 178 2.41 12.62 12.38
CA PRO A 178 1.22 12.29 11.61
C PRO A 178 1.60 11.46 10.38
N ILE A 179 0.89 10.36 10.18
CA ILE A 179 0.94 9.50 9.00
C ILE A 179 -0.37 9.71 8.26
N GLN A 180 -0.32 10.02 6.97
CA GLN A 180 -1.51 10.37 6.20
C GLN A 180 -1.47 9.68 4.85
N ALA A 181 -2.56 9.04 4.46
CA ALA A 181 -2.79 8.63 3.08
C ALA A 181 -3.60 9.73 2.38
N VAL A 182 -3.15 10.13 1.19
CA VAL A 182 -3.66 11.28 0.46
C VAL A 182 -3.94 10.89 -0.99
N ILE A 183 -5.05 11.37 -1.55
CA ILE A 183 -5.40 11.25 -2.97
C ILE A 183 -5.65 12.67 -3.49
N GLY A 184 -4.84 13.13 -4.45
CA GLY A 184 -5.02 14.47 -5.05
C GLY A 184 -5.10 15.60 -4.01
N GLY A 185 -4.26 15.54 -2.96
CA GLY A 185 -4.25 16.51 -1.86
C GLY A 185 -5.31 16.30 -0.77
N LYS A 186 -6.33 15.45 -0.98
CA LYS A 186 -7.32 15.12 0.04
C LYS A 186 -6.84 13.96 0.92
N ILE A 187 -6.80 14.17 2.23
CA ILE A 187 -6.47 13.13 3.21
C ILE A 187 -7.63 12.15 3.30
N ILE A 188 -7.38 10.88 2.98
CA ILE A 188 -8.39 9.80 3.05
C ILE A 188 -8.32 9.04 4.38
N ALA A 189 -7.10 8.84 4.91
CA ALA A 189 -6.84 8.13 6.15
C ALA A 189 -5.71 8.83 6.89
N ARG A 190 -5.75 8.79 8.22
CA ARG A 190 -4.76 9.43 9.08
C ARG A 190 -4.55 8.63 10.35
N GLU A 191 -3.30 8.34 10.63
CA GLU A 191 -2.85 7.83 11.93
C GLU A 191 -1.85 8.79 12.56
N THR A 192 -1.64 8.68 13.87
CA THR A 192 -0.67 9.54 14.57
C THR A 192 0.12 8.73 15.58
N ILE A 193 1.44 8.73 15.41
CA ILE A 193 2.37 8.17 16.38
C ILE A 193 2.48 9.15 17.54
N LYS A 194 2.09 8.70 18.74
CA LYS A 194 2.15 9.52 19.95
C LYS A 194 3.61 9.84 20.32
N ALA A 195 3.84 11.09 20.67
CA ALA A 195 5.14 11.53 21.16
C ALA A 195 5.50 10.88 22.48
N LEU A 196 6.76 10.49 22.64
CA LEU A 196 7.36 10.21 23.94
C LEU A 196 7.27 11.44 24.84
N ARG A 197 6.96 11.22 26.11
CA ARG A 197 6.90 12.27 27.13
C ARG A 197 7.93 11.97 28.21
N LYS A 198 8.91 12.85 28.32
CA LYS A 198 9.73 12.92 29.54
C LYS A 198 8.89 13.56 30.62
N ASP A 199 8.84 12.94 31.80
CA ASP A 199 8.21 13.57 32.96
C ASP A 199 9.10 14.71 33.49
N VAL A 200 8.77 15.93 33.08
CA VAL A 200 9.48 17.15 33.49
C VAL A 200 9.10 17.58 34.92
N LEU A 201 8.03 17.00 35.49
CA LEU A 201 7.51 17.37 36.79
C LEU A 201 8.00 16.46 37.92
N ALA A 202 8.72 15.37 37.60
CA ALA A 202 9.18 14.38 38.57
C ALA A 202 9.97 14.97 39.77
N LYS A 203 10.67 16.10 39.58
CA LYS A 203 11.44 16.80 40.65
C LYS A 203 10.68 17.97 41.30
N CYS A 204 9.41 18.18 40.95
CA CYS A 204 8.57 19.25 41.48
C CYS A 204 7.73 18.75 42.65
N TYR A 205 8.32 18.70 43.84
CA TYR A 205 7.66 18.22 45.07
C TYR A 205 6.74 19.25 45.74
N GLY A 206 6.74 20.50 45.28
CA GLY A 206 5.96 21.60 45.86
C GLY A 206 4.67 21.95 45.11
N GLY A 207 3.86 22.81 45.75
CA GLY A 207 2.61 23.37 45.21
C GLY A 207 2.79 24.53 44.22
N ASP A 208 4.03 24.91 43.88
CA ASP A 208 4.31 26.02 42.96
C ASP A 208 3.86 25.69 41.53
N ILE A 209 2.65 26.16 41.18
CA ILE A 209 2.04 26.03 39.87
C ILE A 209 2.85 26.77 38.80
N SER A 210 3.48 27.90 39.13
CA SER A 210 4.26 28.71 38.19
C SER A 210 5.46 27.93 37.66
N ARG A 211 6.21 27.27 38.55
CA ARG A 211 7.34 26.40 38.16
C ARG A 211 6.92 25.23 37.27
N LYS A 212 5.80 24.57 37.59
CA LYS A 212 5.25 23.47 36.76
C LYS A 212 4.87 23.97 35.36
N LYS A 213 4.16 25.10 35.26
CA LYS A 213 3.79 25.72 33.98
C LYS A 213 5.01 26.08 33.13
N LYS A 214 6.05 26.69 33.73
CA LYS A 214 7.29 27.06 33.01
C LYS A 214 7.99 25.85 32.39
N LEU A 215 8.01 24.71 33.08
CA LEU A 215 8.62 23.48 32.55
C LEU A 215 7.79 22.86 31.42
N LEU A 216 6.46 22.89 31.54
CA LEU A 216 5.56 22.41 30.49
C LEU A 216 5.63 23.27 29.22
N GLU A 217 5.68 24.59 29.35
CA GLU A 217 5.85 25.49 28.20
C GLU A 217 7.18 25.25 27.48
N LYS A 218 8.30 25.13 28.22
CA LYS A 218 9.59 24.76 27.63
C LYS A 218 9.53 23.41 26.89
N GLN A 219 8.84 22.42 27.46
CA GLN A 219 8.67 21.12 26.80
C GLN A 219 7.85 21.26 25.51
N LYS A 220 6.76 22.04 25.54
CA LYS A 220 5.88 22.28 24.40
C LYS A 220 6.61 22.98 23.24
N GLU A 221 7.37 24.03 23.54
CA GLU A 221 8.20 24.74 22.55
C GLU A 221 9.28 23.83 21.96
N GLY A 222 9.97 23.06 22.81
CA GLY A 222 10.95 22.08 22.37
C GLY A 222 10.35 21.06 21.40
N LYS A 223 9.16 20.52 21.72
CA LYS A 223 8.44 19.60 20.83
C LYS A 223 8.01 20.24 19.51
N LYS A 224 7.55 21.49 19.54
CA LYS A 224 7.17 22.25 18.33
C LYS A 224 8.38 22.44 17.41
N ARG A 225 9.53 22.82 17.97
CA ARG A 225 10.79 22.96 17.22
C ARG A 225 11.26 21.63 16.65
N MET A 226 11.23 20.55 17.45
CA MET A 226 11.58 19.21 16.97
C MET A 226 10.67 18.74 15.85
N LYS A 227 9.36 19.05 15.88
CA LYS A 227 8.43 18.68 14.81
C LYS A 227 8.72 19.37 13.47
N GLN A 228 9.15 20.63 13.51
CA GLN A 228 9.43 21.41 12.29
C GLN A 228 10.72 20.95 11.59
N VAL A 229 11.74 20.60 12.36
CA VAL A 229 13.07 20.23 11.82
C VAL A 229 13.26 18.70 11.74
N GLY A 230 12.42 17.94 12.44
CA GLY A 230 12.52 16.49 12.55
C GLY A 230 12.20 15.78 11.24
N ASN A 231 13.22 15.15 10.67
CA ASN A 231 13.02 14.13 9.65
C ASN A 231 12.70 12.80 10.32
N VAL A 232 11.71 12.09 9.78
CA VAL A 232 11.34 10.75 10.22
C VAL A 232 11.92 9.79 9.21
N GLU A 233 12.88 8.99 9.64
CA GLU A 233 13.40 7.89 8.84
C GLU A 233 12.47 6.69 8.98
N VAL A 234 12.17 6.04 7.86
CA VAL A 234 11.30 4.88 7.82
C VAL A 234 12.17 3.63 7.85
N PRO A 235 12.04 2.76 8.87
CA PRO A 235 12.78 1.51 8.91
C PRO A 235 12.45 0.61 7.71
N GLN A 236 13.43 -0.16 7.23
CA GLN A 236 13.22 -1.11 6.12
C GLN A 236 12.14 -2.15 6.41
N GLU A 237 12.04 -2.61 7.66
CA GLU A 237 11.01 -3.53 8.13
C GLU A 237 9.60 -2.97 7.90
N ALA A 238 9.43 -1.65 8.06
CA ALA A 238 8.16 -0.98 7.82
C ALA A 238 7.76 -1.03 6.34
N PHE A 239 8.71 -0.87 5.42
CA PHE A 239 8.46 -1.01 3.97
C PHE A 239 8.02 -2.44 3.62
N LEU A 240 8.75 -3.44 4.12
CA LEU A 240 8.42 -4.85 3.89
C LEU A 240 7.04 -5.22 4.48
N ALA A 241 6.69 -4.67 5.65
CA ALA A 241 5.38 -4.88 6.27
C ALA A 241 4.25 -4.28 5.43
N VAL A 242 4.46 -3.09 4.85
CA VAL A 242 3.50 -2.44 3.95
C VAL A 242 3.30 -3.23 2.64
N LEU A 243 4.36 -3.82 2.09
CA LEU A 243 4.26 -4.66 0.89
C LEU A 243 3.45 -5.92 1.13
N LYS A 244 3.51 -6.49 2.33
CA LYS A 244 2.79 -7.71 2.71
C LYS A 244 1.33 -7.49 3.08
N ILE A 245 0.81 -6.26 2.96
CA ILE A 245 -0.60 -5.99 3.29
C ILE A 245 -1.48 -6.81 2.34
N PRO A 246 -2.32 -7.71 2.87
CA PRO A 246 -3.34 -8.36 2.06
C PRO A 246 -4.40 -7.33 1.66
N ASP A 247 -4.75 -7.30 0.37
CA ASP A 247 -5.90 -6.51 -0.12
C ASP A 247 -7.25 -6.99 0.44
#